data_AF-A0AA38P378-F1
#
_entry.id   AF-A0AA38P378-F1
#
_cell.length_a   1.000
_cell.length_b   1.000
_cell.length_c   1.000
_cell.angle_alpha   90.00
_cell.angle_beta   90.00
_cell.angle_gamma   90.00
#
_symmetry.space_group_name_H-M   'P 1'
#
loop_
_entity.id
_entity.type
_entity.pdbx_description
1 polymer ?
#
loop_
_entity_poly.entity_id
_entity_poly.type
_entity_poly.pdbx_seq_one_letter_code
_entity_poly.pdbx_strand_id
1 'polypeptide(L)'
;MPPSTLITAPPIKFETTQVEWKGLPLDSALWTLDSHELQTIVSRAIRSSAQESFIRLLSLTQLDETLPAELERLNFLKASIQSRYRFHVQRRTMFLHALVSSTTASASQKDGSADLVGKLATQLSETKVECDRLAQELASVADQITQVTRLIDNHWASALAIALRKLNGSYGKCTSELIEAKAKLDLLQEELNETWSEAEKLAEEMDGLTRDLDDMDETGVYLKAAVFTLPIPASQDAVAASGKLIDLKHSGVPSNSS
;
A
#
# COMPACT_ATOMS: atom_id res chain seq x y z
N MET A 1 -23.54 -65.89 -10.11
CA MET A 1 -22.80 -64.89 -9.31
C MET A 1 -23.24 -63.51 -9.74
N PRO A 2 -23.52 -62.57 -8.81
CA PRO A 2 -23.87 -61.20 -9.19
C PRO A 2 -22.68 -60.55 -9.91
N PRO A 3 -22.91 -59.70 -10.92
CA PRO A 3 -21.84 -59.04 -11.65
C PRO A 3 -21.05 -58.13 -10.68
N SER A 4 -19.73 -58.29 -10.64
CA SER A 4 -18.85 -57.43 -9.86
C SER A 4 -18.95 -56.00 -10.40
N THR A 5 -19.67 -55.14 -9.70
CA THR A 5 -19.78 -53.72 -10.02
C THR A 5 -18.55 -53.00 -9.50
N LEU A 6 -17.78 -52.39 -10.41
CA LEU A 6 -16.70 -51.49 -10.02
C LEU A 6 -17.30 -50.29 -9.29
N ILE A 7 -16.70 -49.90 -8.18
CA ILE A 7 -17.04 -48.66 -7.48
C ILE A 7 -16.64 -47.50 -8.41
N THR A 8 -17.63 -46.74 -8.88
CA THR A 8 -17.40 -45.56 -9.71
C THR A 8 -16.61 -44.53 -8.92
N ALA A 9 -15.48 -44.07 -9.47
CA ALA A 9 -14.68 -43.02 -8.84
C ALA A 9 -15.51 -41.72 -8.70
N PRO A 10 -15.38 -40.99 -7.57
CA PRO A 10 -16.12 -39.76 -7.36
C PRO A 10 -15.78 -38.71 -8.43
N PRO A 11 -16.72 -37.83 -8.81
CA PRO A 11 -16.47 -36.78 -9.78
C PRO A 11 -15.39 -35.82 -9.25
N ILE A 12 -14.36 -35.58 -10.04
CA ILE A 12 -13.26 -34.67 -9.66
C ILE A 12 -13.75 -33.24 -9.74
N LYS A 13 -13.79 -32.59 -8.57
CA LYS A 13 -14.00 -31.16 -8.43
C LYS A 13 -12.65 -30.49 -8.23
N PHE A 14 -12.38 -29.45 -9.02
CA PHE A 14 -11.18 -28.62 -8.89
C PHE A 14 -11.47 -27.30 -8.17
N GLU A 15 -12.59 -27.25 -7.45
CA GLU A 15 -12.96 -26.09 -6.65
C GLU A 15 -12.01 -25.98 -5.47
N THR A 16 -11.49 -24.78 -5.24
CA THR A 16 -10.65 -24.50 -4.07
C THR A 16 -11.50 -24.70 -2.83
N THR A 17 -11.09 -25.60 -1.94
CA THR A 17 -11.71 -25.77 -0.64
C THR A 17 -11.53 -24.49 0.17
N GLN A 18 -12.64 -23.90 0.60
CA GLN A 18 -12.58 -22.72 1.46
C GLN A 18 -11.96 -23.10 2.81
N VAL A 19 -11.02 -22.29 3.27
CA VAL A 19 -10.44 -22.43 4.60
C VAL A 19 -11.43 -21.96 5.66
N GLU A 20 -11.34 -22.52 6.86
CA GLU A 20 -12.19 -22.16 7.99
C GLU A 20 -11.98 -20.71 8.45
N TRP A 21 -10.77 -20.18 8.23
CA TRP A 21 -10.41 -18.82 8.59
C TRP A 21 -10.79 -17.85 7.47
N LYS A 22 -11.77 -16.99 7.74
CA LYS A 22 -12.21 -15.95 6.82
C LYS A 22 -11.81 -14.57 7.34
N GLY A 23 -11.21 -13.75 6.48
CA GLY A 23 -11.01 -12.34 6.76
C GLY A 23 -12.35 -11.62 6.90
N LEU A 24 -12.50 -10.84 7.96
CA LEU A 24 -13.71 -10.04 8.19
C LEU A 24 -13.59 -8.73 7.40
N PRO A 25 -14.64 -8.31 6.65
CA PRO A 25 -14.67 -6.97 6.09
C PRO A 25 -14.71 -5.93 7.22
N LEU A 26 -14.30 -4.70 6.93
CA LEU A 26 -14.17 -3.62 7.92
C LEU A 26 -15.42 -3.48 8.78
N ASP A 27 -16.60 -3.41 8.16
CA ASP A 27 -17.86 -3.24 8.89
C ASP A 27 -18.07 -4.39 9.88
N SER A 28 -17.93 -5.64 9.44
CA SER A 28 -18.06 -6.80 10.33
C SER A 28 -16.98 -6.84 11.41
N ALA A 29 -15.75 -6.41 11.11
CA ALA A 29 -14.67 -6.35 12.08
C ALA A 29 -14.98 -5.34 13.21
N LEU A 30 -15.57 -4.19 12.88
CA LEU A 30 -15.98 -3.18 13.88
C LEU A 30 -17.08 -3.69 14.82
N TRP A 31 -17.94 -4.59 14.37
CA TRP A 31 -19.00 -5.19 15.19
C TRP A 31 -18.54 -6.40 16.01
N THR A 32 -17.48 -7.07 15.60
CA THR A 32 -17.06 -8.36 16.17
C THR A 32 -15.84 -8.26 17.07
N LEU A 33 -14.92 -7.34 16.77
CA LEU A 33 -13.68 -7.16 17.51
C LEU A 33 -13.78 -5.95 18.44
N ASP A 34 -13.16 -6.07 19.61
CA ASP A 34 -13.05 -4.93 20.51
C ASP A 34 -12.05 -3.89 19.97
N SER A 35 -12.19 -2.64 20.39
CA SER A 35 -11.30 -1.54 20.02
C SER A 35 -9.84 -1.84 20.39
N HIS A 36 -9.60 -2.46 21.55
CA HIS A 36 -8.25 -2.85 21.96
C HIS A 36 -7.65 -3.94 21.06
N GLU A 37 -8.47 -4.92 20.65
CA GLU A 37 -8.05 -5.98 19.74
C GLU A 37 -7.71 -5.43 18.35
N LEU A 38 -8.57 -4.56 17.82
CA LEU A 38 -8.33 -3.84 16.56
C LEU A 38 -7.03 -3.03 16.61
N GLN A 39 -6.83 -2.25 17.68
CA GLN A 39 -5.58 -1.49 17.86
C GLN A 39 -4.36 -2.39 17.93
N THR A 40 -4.46 -3.54 18.60
CA THR A 40 -3.36 -4.51 18.69
C THR A 40 -3.04 -5.11 17.32
N ILE A 41 -4.06 -5.50 16.56
CA ILE A 41 -3.91 -6.04 15.20
C ILE A 41 -3.25 -5.01 14.29
N VAL A 42 -3.77 -3.78 14.26
CA VAL A 42 -3.24 -2.68 13.44
C VAL A 42 -1.81 -2.34 13.85
N SER A 43 -1.54 -2.22 15.15
CA SER A 43 -0.18 -1.93 15.65
C SER A 43 0.81 -3.02 15.28
N ARG A 44 0.40 -4.29 15.34
CA ARG A 44 1.24 -5.42 14.91
C ARG A 44 1.47 -5.38 13.40
N ALA A 45 0.44 -5.14 12.61
CA ALA A 45 0.52 -5.05 11.15
C ALA A 45 1.42 -3.89 10.69
N ILE A 46 1.33 -2.74 11.34
CA ILE A 46 2.22 -1.59 11.07
C ILE A 46 3.66 -1.96 11.43
N ARG A 47 3.92 -2.57 12.59
CA ARG A 47 5.28 -2.98 12.98
C ARG A 47 5.88 -3.99 12.02
N SER A 48 5.09 -4.97 11.54
CA SER A 48 5.58 -5.95 10.57
C SER A 48 5.80 -5.34 9.19
N SER A 49 4.90 -4.46 8.72
CA SER A 49 5.00 -3.84 7.40
C SER A 49 6.05 -2.72 7.36
N ALA A 50 6.41 -2.14 8.50
CA ALA A 50 7.47 -1.14 8.60
C ALA A 50 8.90 -1.71 8.49
N GLN A 51 9.07 -3.04 8.55
CA GLN A 51 10.39 -3.66 8.38
C GLN A 51 10.85 -3.56 6.92
N GLU A 52 12.08 -3.11 6.69
CA GLU A 52 12.62 -2.91 5.34
C GLU A 52 12.71 -4.22 4.54
N SER A 53 12.88 -5.35 5.23
CA SER A 53 12.83 -6.69 4.64
C SER A 53 11.49 -7.05 4.00
N PHE A 54 10.41 -6.40 4.43
CA PHE A 54 9.05 -6.63 3.93
C PHE A 54 8.78 -5.88 2.62
N ILE A 55 9.58 -4.86 2.30
CA ILE A 55 9.36 -4.01 1.13
C ILE A 55 9.83 -4.74 -0.13
N ARG A 56 8.87 -5.06 -1.01
CA ARG A 56 9.08 -5.63 -2.34
C ARG A 56 8.30 -4.81 -3.36
N LEU A 57 9.01 -4.13 -4.25
CA LEU A 57 8.39 -3.33 -5.31
C LEU A 57 8.59 -3.98 -6.66
N LEU A 58 7.57 -3.90 -7.51
CA LEU A 58 7.57 -4.31 -8.90
C LEU A 58 7.66 -3.05 -9.76
N SER A 59 8.13 -3.20 -11.00
CA SER A 59 8.07 -2.11 -11.98
C SER A 59 6.63 -1.92 -12.48
N LEU A 60 6.30 -0.69 -12.89
CA LEU A 60 4.96 -0.36 -13.39
C LEU A 60 4.60 -1.16 -14.65
N THR A 61 5.56 -1.33 -15.56
CA THR A 61 5.38 -2.17 -16.75
C THR A 61 5.04 -3.62 -16.37
N GLN A 62 5.67 -4.14 -15.33
CA GLN A 62 5.38 -5.50 -14.87
C GLN A 62 3.98 -5.60 -14.26
N LEU A 63 3.57 -4.61 -13.47
CA LEU A 63 2.30 -4.59 -12.76
C LEU A 63 1.10 -4.44 -13.71
N ASP A 64 1.20 -3.55 -14.68
CA ASP A 64 0.06 -3.15 -15.51
C ASP A 64 -0.09 -4.02 -16.77
N GLU A 65 1.03 -4.49 -17.34
CA GLU A 65 1.02 -5.21 -18.61
C GLU A 65 1.35 -6.70 -18.42
N THR A 66 2.52 -7.01 -17.84
CA THR A 66 3.04 -8.38 -17.91
C THR A 66 2.35 -9.36 -16.97
N LEU A 67 2.10 -8.98 -15.71
CA LEU A 67 1.54 -9.87 -14.70
C LEU A 67 0.05 -10.17 -14.94
N PRO A 68 -0.79 -9.20 -15.34
CA PRO A 68 -2.17 -9.49 -15.70
C PRO A 68 -2.27 -10.41 -16.93
N ALA A 69 -1.49 -10.12 -17.98
CA ALA A 69 -1.45 -10.96 -19.19
C ALA A 69 -0.98 -12.38 -18.87
N GLU A 70 0.05 -12.52 -18.02
CA GLU A 70 0.55 -13.82 -17.59
C GLU A 70 -0.47 -14.57 -16.72
N LEU A 71 -1.18 -13.88 -15.84
CA LEU A 71 -2.23 -14.46 -15.00
C LEU A 71 -3.40 -14.97 -15.85
N GLU A 72 -3.81 -14.23 -16.89
CA GLU A 72 -4.81 -14.69 -17.85
C GLU A 72 -4.31 -15.93 -18.63
N ARG A 73 -3.07 -15.90 -19.11
CA ARG A 73 -2.44 -17.03 -19.80
C ARG A 73 -2.41 -18.28 -18.93
N LEU A 74 -2.01 -18.15 -17.66
CA LEU A 74 -1.96 -19.26 -16.69
C LEU A 74 -3.36 -19.78 -16.35
N ASN A 75 -4.37 -18.91 -16.24
CA ASN A 75 -5.76 -19.33 -16.03
C ASN A 75 -6.32 -20.11 -17.21
N PHE A 76 -6.04 -19.67 -18.44
CA PHE A 76 -6.41 -20.42 -19.65
C PHE A 76 -5.72 -21.79 -19.69
N LEU A 77 -4.42 -21.82 -19.39
CA LEU A 77 -3.65 -23.06 -19.34
C LEU A 77 -4.20 -24.02 -18.27
N LYS A 78 -4.52 -23.51 -17.08
CA LYS A 78 -5.16 -24.28 -15.99
C LYS A 78 -6.48 -24.88 -16.46
N ALA A 79 -7.36 -24.11 -17.08
CA ALA A 79 -8.66 -24.59 -17.56
C ALA A 79 -8.51 -25.67 -18.65
N SER A 80 -7.54 -25.51 -19.55
CA SER A 80 -7.20 -26.49 -20.58
C SER A 80 -6.69 -27.80 -19.98
N ILE A 81 -5.74 -27.74 -19.04
CA ILE A 81 -5.19 -28.91 -18.34
C ILE A 81 -6.29 -29.62 -17.53
N GLN A 82 -7.16 -28.88 -16.82
CA GLN A 82 -8.29 -29.46 -16.08
C GLN A 82 -9.24 -30.24 -16.99
N SER A 83 -9.55 -29.69 -18.17
CA SER A 83 -10.42 -30.34 -19.16
C SER A 83 -9.78 -31.62 -19.69
N ARG A 84 -8.49 -31.57 -20.04
CA ARG A 84 -7.72 -32.75 -20.46
C ARG A 84 -7.67 -33.81 -19.36
N TYR A 85 -7.40 -33.42 -18.12
CA TYR A 85 -7.35 -34.34 -17.00
C TYR A 85 -8.70 -35.04 -16.77
N ARG A 86 -9.81 -34.29 -16.81
CA ARG A 86 -11.17 -34.87 -16.72
C ARG A 86 -11.40 -35.91 -17.81
N PHE A 87 -11.03 -35.58 -19.05
CA PHE A 87 -11.14 -36.51 -20.17
C PHE A 87 -10.33 -37.78 -19.95
N HIS A 88 -9.06 -37.68 -19.53
CA HIS A 88 -8.22 -38.85 -19.29
C HIS A 88 -8.68 -39.70 -18.11
N VAL A 89 -9.22 -39.09 -17.05
CA VAL A 89 -9.82 -39.84 -15.94
C VAL A 89 -11.07 -40.58 -16.38
N GLN A 90 -11.94 -39.96 -17.18
CA GLN A 90 -13.10 -40.63 -17.76
C GLN A 90 -12.69 -41.78 -18.69
N ARG A 91 -11.66 -41.57 -19.51
CA ARG A 91 -11.08 -42.61 -20.38
C ARG A 91 -10.50 -43.78 -19.58
N ARG A 92 -9.80 -43.50 -18.48
CA ARG A 92 -9.29 -44.51 -17.53
C ARG A 92 -10.44 -45.36 -16.96
N THR A 93 -11.52 -44.72 -16.52
CA THR A 93 -12.72 -45.41 -16.01
C THR A 93 -13.35 -46.28 -17.09
N MET A 94 -13.45 -45.79 -18.33
CA MET A 94 -13.95 -46.58 -19.47
C MET A 94 -13.10 -47.84 -19.73
N PHE A 95 -11.77 -47.72 -19.72
CA PHE A 95 -10.89 -48.89 -19.90
C PHE A 95 -11.00 -49.90 -18.75
N LEU A 96 -11.17 -49.44 -17.51
CA LEU A 96 -11.43 -50.33 -16.37
C LEU A 96 -12.75 -51.09 -16.53
N HIS A 97 -13.82 -50.43 -16.97
CA HIS A 97 -15.08 -51.12 -17.28
C HIS A 97 -14.92 -52.11 -18.42
N ALA A 98 -14.21 -51.74 -19.51
CA ALA A 98 -13.95 -52.64 -20.62
C ALA A 98 -13.13 -53.88 -20.22
N LEU A 99 -12.15 -53.73 -19.33
CA LEU A 99 -11.38 -54.84 -18.76
C LEU A 99 -12.28 -55.78 -17.95
N VAL A 100 -13.15 -55.25 -17.08
CA VAL A 100 -14.07 -56.06 -16.27
C VAL A 100 -15.11 -56.77 -17.14
N SER A 101 -15.64 -56.11 -18.17
CA SER A 101 -16.53 -56.75 -19.14
C SER A 101 -15.82 -57.83 -19.95
N SER A 102 -14.56 -57.62 -20.34
CA SER A 102 -13.79 -58.60 -21.09
C SER A 102 -13.46 -59.83 -20.25
N THR A 103 -13.06 -59.68 -19.00
CA THR A 103 -12.76 -60.82 -18.10
C THR A 103 -14.01 -61.62 -17.75
N THR A 104 -15.16 -60.96 -17.56
CA THR A 104 -16.44 -61.64 -17.29
C THR A 104 -17.03 -62.35 -18.53
N ALA A 105 -16.84 -61.81 -19.73
CA ALA A 105 -17.31 -62.43 -20.98
C ALA A 105 -16.43 -63.60 -21.46
N SER A 106 -15.19 -63.68 -21.01
CA SER A 106 -14.19 -64.66 -21.49
C SER A 106 -14.35 -66.07 -20.90
N ALA A 107 -15.40 -66.33 -20.12
CA ALA A 107 -15.74 -67.67 -19.66
C ALA A 107 -16.15 -68.63 -20.81
N SER A 108 -16.33 -68.14 -22.04
CA SER A 108 -16.89 -68.94 -23.16
C SER A 108 -16.01 -69.04 -24.43
N GLN A 109 -14.93 -68.26 -24.60
CA GLN A 109 -14.04 -68.34 -25.79
C GLN A 109 -12.57 -68.12 -25.41
N LYS A 110 -11.70 -69.09 -25.73
CA LYS A 110 -10.35 -69.25 -25.15
C LYS A 110 -9.20 -68.56 -25.90
N ASP A 111 -9.33 -68.24 -27.20
CA ASP A 111 -8.14 -67.90 -28.01
C ASP A 111 -7.92 -66.40 -28.32
N GLY A 112 -8.93 -65.53 -28.21
CA GLY A 112 -8.80 -64.08 -28.54
C GLY A 112 -8.84 -63.12 -27.35
N SER A 113 -9.23 -63.61 -26.17
CA SER A 113 -9.48 -62.79 -24.98
C SER A 113 -8.20 -62.22 -24.35
N ALA A 114 -7.14 -63.03 -24.27
CA ALA A 114 -5.90 -62.65 -23.60
C ALA A 114 -5.19 -61.46 -24.27
N ASP A 115 -5.21 -61.40 -25.61
CA ASP A 115 -4.60 -60.32 -26.39
C ASP A 115 -5.36 -58.99 -26.22
N LEU A 116 -6.70 -59.03 -26.16
CA LEU A 116 -7.53 -57.85 -25.89
C LEU A 116 -7.28 -57.30 -24.48
N VAL A 117 -7.21 -58.18 -23.47
CA VAL A 117 -6.90 -57.79 -22.08
C VAL A 117 -5.51 -57.15 -22.00
N GLY A 118 -4.53 -57.70 -22.70
CA GLY A 118 -3.18 -57.13 -22.80
C GLY A 118 -3.20 -55.69 -23.38
N LYS A 119 -3.91 -55.48 -24.50
CA LYS A 119 -4.04 -54.15 -25.13
C LYS A 119 -4.77 -53.14 -24.24
N LEU A 120 -5.82 -53.55 -23.55
CA LEU A 120 -6.53 -52.67 -22.60
C LEU A 120 -5.66 -52.33 -21.39
N ALA A 121 -4.84 -53.27 -20.91
CA ALA A 121 -3.91 -53.02 -19.81
C ALA A 121 -2.80 -52.03 -20.20
N THR A 122 -2.24 -52.13 -21.42
CA THR A 122 -1.25 -51.15 -21.90
C THR A 122 -1.86 -49.76 -22.06
N GLN A 123 -3.04 -49.66 -22.68
CA GLN A 123 -3.76 -48.38 -22.82
C GLN A 123 -4.14 -47.76 -21.47
N LEU A 124 -4.51 -48.60 -20.49
CA LEU A 124 -4.77 -48.14 -19.13
C LEU A 124 -3.50 -47.58 -18.48
N SER A 125 -2.37 -48.29 -18.61
CA SER A 125 -1.07 -47.82 -18.12
C SER A 125 -0.68 -46.47 -18.72
N GLU A 126 -0.84 -46.32 -20.04
CA GLU A 126 -0.58 -45.05 -20.74
C GLU A 126 -1.49 -43.92 -20.24
N THR A 127 -2.79 -44.17 -20.09
CA THR A 127 -3.70 -43.14 -19.54
C THR A 127 -3.38 -42.74 -18.12
N LYS A 128 -2.90 -43.68 -17.30
CA LYS A 128 -2.50 -43.40 -15.93
C LYS A 128 -1.28 -42.46 -15.91
N VAL A 129 -0.26 -42.77 -16.70
CA VAL A 129 0.94 -41.92 -16.83
C VAL A 129 0.56 -40.50 -17.29
N GLU A 130 -0.34 -40.38 -18.26
CA GLU A 130 -0.80 -39.06 -18.73
C GLU A 130 -1.62 -38.31 -17.67
N CYS A 131 -2.47 -39.00 -16.89
CA CYS A 131 -3.16 -38.39 -15.75
C CYS A 131 -2.17 -37.86 -14.71
N ASP A 132 -1.16 -38.64 -14.35
CA ASP A 132 -0.16 -38.25 -13.34
C ASP A 132 0.66 -37.04 -13.82
N ARG A 133 1.02 -37.01 -15.11
CA ARG A 133 1.68 -35.87 -15.78
C ARG A 133 0.81 -34.61 -15.72
N LEU A 134 -0.45 -34.70 -16.13
CA LEU A 134 -1.40 -33.58 -16.11
C LEU A 134 -1.67 -33.08 -14.67
N ALA A 135 -1.67 -33.98 -13.68
CA ALA A 135 -1.82 -33.60 -12.27
C ALA A 135 -0.61 -32.79 -11.77
N GLN A 136 0.61 -33.21 -12.13
CA GLN A 136 1.82 -32.45 -11.82
C GLN A 136 1.84 -31.07 -12.49
N GLU A 137 1.47 -31.00 -13.77
CA GLU A 137 1.35 -29.72 -14.49
C GLU A 137 0.31 -28.81 -13.85
N LEU A 138 -0.85 -29.36 -13.46
CA LEU A 138 -1.91 -28.59 -12.81
C LEU A 138 -1.44 -28.00 -11.48
N ALA A 139 -0.69 -28.77 -10.68
CA ALA A 139 -0.12 -28.31 -9.42
C ALA A 139 0.91 -27.18 -9.65
N SER A 140 1.80 -27.33 -10.64
CA SER A 140 2.78 -26.31 -11.01
C SER A 140 2.11 -25.00 -11.47
N VAL A 141 1.07 -25.07 -12.30
CA VAL A 141 0.37 -23.89 -12.80
C VAL A 141 -0.42 -23.21 -11.67
N ALA A 142 -1.07 -23.99 -10.79
CA ALA A 142 -1.77 -23.44 -9.64
C ALA A 142 -0.82 -22.72 -8.65
N ASP A 143 0.38 -23.27 -8.46
CA ASP A 143 1.42 -22.63 -7.67
C ASP A 143 1.91 -21.34 -8.32
N GLN A 144 2.20 -21.34 -9.63
CA GLN A 144 2.58 -20.11 -10.37
C GLN A 144 1.53 -19.01 -10.26
N ILE A 145 0.24 -19.34 -10.41
CA ILE A 145 -0.85 -18.38 -10.21
C ILE A 145 -0.79 -17.79 -8.80
N THR A 146 -0.63 -18.64 -7.79
CA THR A 146 -0.56 -18.22 -6.38
C THR A 146 0.67 -17.32 -6.13
N GLN A 147 1.82 -17.64 -6.73
CA GLN A 147 3.02 -16.83 -6.64
C GLN A 147 2.83 -15.45 -7.27
N VAL A 148 2.23 -15.38 -8.47
CA VAL A 148 1.94 -14.11 -9.15
C VAL A 148 0.98 -13.25 -8.32
N THR A 149 -0.12 -13.82 -7.82
CA THR A 149 -1.05 -13.08 -6.96
C THR A 149 -0.37 -12.58 -5.69
N ARG A 150 0.45 -13.40 -5.02
CA ARG A 150 1.22 -12.97 -3.84
C ARG A 150 2.21 -11.85 -4.15
N LEU A 151 2.86 -11.87 -5.32
CA LEU A 151 3.76 -10.79 -5.73
C LEU A 151 3.02 -9.48 -5.89
N ILE A 152 1.83 -9.52 -6.50
CA ILE A 152 0.95 -8.35 -6.64
C ILE A 152 0.54 -7.84 -5.26
N ASP A 153 0.00 -8.70 -4.40
CA ASP A 153 -0.45 -8.33 -3.05
C ASP A 153 0.69 -7.72 -2.20
N ASN A 154 1.88 -8.33 -2.26
CA ASN A 154 3.06 -7.81 -1.58
C ASN A 154 3.49 -6.44 -2.12
N HIS A 155 3.36 -6.22 -3.43
CA HIS A 155 3.64 -4.91 -4.03
C HIS A 155 2.70 -3.84 -3.50
N TRP A 156 1.38 -4.09 -3.49
CA TRP A 156 0.40 -3.14 -2.95
C TRP A 156 0.65 -2.84 -1.47
N ALA A 157 0.90 -3.88 -0.66
CA ALA A 157 1.23 -3.71 0.74
C ALA A 157 2.53 -2.90 0.95
N SER A 158 3.55 -3.16 0.14
CA SER A 158 4.84 -2.45 0.20
C SER A 158 4.70 -0.98 -0.24
N ALA A 159 3.96 -0.72 -1.31
CA ALA A 159 3.68 0.63 -1.79
C ALA A 159 2.92 1.44 -0.73
N LEU A 160 1.92 0.83 -0.09
CA LEU A 160 1.17 1.44 1.00
C LEU A 160 2.08 1.72 2.22
N ALA A 161 2.93 0.77 2.61
CA ALA A 161 3.85 0.94 3.73
C ALA A 161 4.83 2.11 3.50
N ILE A 162 5.35 2.25 2.27
CA ILE A 162 6.20 3.40 1.90
C ILE A 162 5.41 4.71 1.95
N ALA A 163 4.18 4.72 1.44
CA ALA A 163 3.32 5.89 1.48
C ALA A 163 3.03 6.33 2.93
N LEU A 164 2.73 5.38 3.83
CA LEU A 164 2.55 5.64 5.25
C LEU A 164 3.82 6.17 5.91
N ARG A 165 5.01 5.63 5.57
CA ARG A 165 6.29 6.14 6.10
C ARG A 165 6.56 7.57 5.65
N LYS A 166 6.30 7.87 4.37
CA LYS A 166 6.45 9.24 3.83
C LYS A 166 5.45 10.20 4.48
N LEU A 167 4.21 9.77 4.63
CA LEU A 167 3.14 10.55 5.25
C LEU A 167 3.49 10.87 6.72
N ASN A 168 3.86 9.86 7.50
CA ASN A 168 4.28 10.04 8.90
C ASN A 168 5.51 10.94 9.00
N GLY A 169 6.48 10.80 8.09
CA GLY A 169 7.64 11.70 8.02
C GLY A 169 7.25 13.14 7.72
N SER A 170 6.31 13.37 6.82
CA SER A 170 5.79 14.71 6.49
C SER A 170 5.02 15.32 7.66
N TYR A 171 4.17 14.54 8.34
CA TYR A 171 3.46 14.99 9.53
C TYR A 171 4.42 15.32 10.68
N GLY A 172 5.45 14.51 10.90
CA GLY A 172 6.49 14.78 11.89
C GLY A 172 7.19 16.12 11.66
N LYS A 173 7.55 16.43 10.41
CA LYS A 173 8.15 17.74 10.06
C LYS A 173 7.19 18.90 10.26
N CYS A 174 5.96 18.79 9.77
CA CYS A 174 4.95 19.82 9.92
C CYS A 174 4.66 20.11 11.41
N THR A 175 4.61 19.07 12.23
CA THR A 175 4.40 19.23 13.68
C THR A 175 5.61 19.86 14.39
N SER A 176 6.85 19.50 14.03
CA SER A 176 8.03 20.18 14.58
C SER A 176 8.09 21.65 14.16
N GLU A 177 7.83 21.96 12.89
CA GLU A 177 7.78 23.34 12.38
C GLU A 177 6.69 24.16 13.08
N LEU A 178 5.51 23.56 13.33
CA LEU A 178 4.44 24.20 14.09
C LEU A 178 4.86 24.50 15.53
N ILE A 179 5.57 23.58 16.19
CA ILE A 179 6.07 23.78 17.55
C ILE A 179 7.12 24.90 17.57
N GLU A 180 8.06 24.89 16.63
CA GLU A 180 9.07 25.95 16.50
C GLU A 180 8.45 27.32 16.20
N ALA A 181 7.44 27.38 15.34
CA ALA A 181 6.74 28.62 15.03
C ALA A 181 5.98 29.17 16.24
N LYS A 182 5.35 28.29 17.04
CA LYS A 182 4.70 28.68 18.29
C LYS A 182 5.71 29.20 19.31
N ALA A 183 6.83 28.50 19.50
CA ALA A 183 7.89 28.97 20.39
C ALA A 183 8.45 30.35 20.00
N LYS A 184 8.56 30.62 18.68
CA LYS A 184 8.94 31.96 18.19
C LYS A 184 7.87 33.02 18.45
N LEU A 185 6.59 32.67 18.31
CA LEU A 185 5.48 33.57 18.62
C LEU A 185 5.51 33.93 20.12
N ASP A 186 5.66 32.94 20.99
CA ASP A 186 5.74 33.14 22.44
C ASP A 186 6.89 34.08 22.81
N LEU A 187 8.08 33.86 22.22
CA LEU A 187 9.25 34.74 22.41
C LEU A 187 8.98 36.17 21.91
N LEU A 188 8.44 36.33 20.70
CA LEU A 188 8.10 37.65 20.16
C LEU A 188 7.02 38.36 20.97
N GLN A 189 6.10 37.60 21.58
CA GLN A 189 5.07 38.15 22.46
C GLN A 189 5.67 38.60 23.80
N GLU A 190 6.66 37.89 24.34
CA GLU A 190 7.44 38.34 25.50
C GLU A 190 8.21 39.63 25.20
N GLU A 191 8.94 39.69 24.07
CA GLU A 191 9.65 40.90 23.63
C GLU A 191 8.69 42.10 23.42
N LEU A 192 7.50 41.86 22.85
CA LEU A 192 6.48 42.89 22.69
C LEU A 192 5.98 43.39 24.05
N ASN A 193 5.73 42.49 25.00
CA ASN A 193 5.29 42.87 26.34
C ASN A 193 6.37 43.66 27.10
N GLU A 194 7.65 43.28 26.96
CA GLU A 194 8.78 44.01 27.57
C GLU A 194 8.90 45.41 26.98
N THR A 195 8.90 45.55 25.64
CA THR A 195 8.97 46.85 24.98
C THR A 195 7.77 47.75 25.30
N TRP A 196 6.56 47.19 25.46
CA TRP A 196 5.40 47.93 25.94
C TRP A 196 5.56 48.40 27.39
N SER A 197 6.06 47.54 28.27
CA SER A 197 6.33 47.90 29.67
C SER A 197 7.40 48.99 29.79
N GLU A 198 8.46 48.92 28.98
CA GLU A 198 9.49 49.96 28.92
C GLU A 198 8.93 51.30 28.40
N ALA A 199 8.10 51.25 27.35
CA ALA A 199 7.46 52.45 26.80
C ALA A 199 6.49 53.09 27.80
N GLU A 200 5.71 52.28 28.53
CA GLU A 200 4.81 52.75 29.60
C GLU A 200 5.61 53.43 30.73
N LYS A 201 6.69 52.79 31.17
CA LYS A 201 7.59 53.35 32.19
C LYS A 201 8.22 54.68 31.73
N LEU A 202 8.68 54.75 30.48
CA LEU A 202 9.27 55.98 29.93
C LEU A 202 8.22 57.11 29.82
N ALA A 203 6.99 56.77 29.44
CA ALA A 203 5.89 57.74 29.40
C ALA A 203 5.58 58.28 30.80
N GLU A 204 5.53 57.41 31.82
CA GLU A 204 5.33 57.81 33.22
C GLU A 204 6.48 58.69 33.74
N GLU A 205 7.74 58.35 33.43
CA GLU A 205 8.91 59.18 33.77
C GLU A 205 8.86 60.57 33.10
N MET A 206 8.45 60.64 31.82
CA MET A 206 8.29 61.89 31.09
C MET A 206 7.13 62.75 31.60
N ASP A 207 5.99 62.14 31.94
CA ASP A 207 4.84 62.83 32.55
C ASP A 207 5.23 63.36 33.94
N GLY A 208 6.00 62.58 34.72
CA GLY A 208 6.56 63.02 36.00
C GLY A 208 7.50 64.22 35.87
N LEU A 209 8.47 64.17 34.93
CA LEU A 209 9.37 65.29 34.65
C LEU A 209 8.62 66.54 34.15
N THR A 210 7.59 66.36 33.32
CA THR A 210 6.75 67.46 32.84
C THR A 210 6.04 68.14 34.00
N ARG A 211 5.49 67.36 34.93
CA ARG A 211 4.86 67.88 36.15
C ARG A 211 5.86 68.60 37.07
N ASP A 212 7.06 68.03 37.26
CA ASP A 212 8.10 68.66 38.08
C ASP A 212 8.58 69.99 37.47
N LEU A 213 8.64 70.10 36.14
CA LEU A 213 8.95 71.34 35.43
C LEU A 213 7.83 72.39 35.60
N ASP A 214 6.56 71.98 35.48
CA ASP A 214 5.42 72.87 35.71
C ASP A 214 5.40 73.41 37.16
N ASP A 215 5.76 72.58 38.15
CA ASP A 215 5.86 72.98 39.56
C ASP A 215 7.08 73.93 39.82
N MET A 216 8.18 73.81 39.07
CA MET A 216 9.33 74.73 39.16
C MET A 216 9.04 76.10 38.52
N ASP A 217 8.23 76.14 37.45
CA ASP A 217 7.81 77.39 36.80
C ASP A 217 6.79 78.19 37.63
N GLU A 218 6.12 77.58 38.62
CA GLU A 218 5.24 78.29 39.57
C GLU A 218 6.03 79.03 40.68
N THR A 219 7.34 78.75 40.85
CA THR A 219 8.23 79.49 41.78
C THR A 219 9.35 80.29 41.10
N GLY A 220 9.43 80.31 39.77
CA GLY A 220 10.55 80.87 39.02
C GLY A 220 10.14 81.84 37.92
N VAL A 221 10.41 83.12 38.17
CA VAL A 221 10.46 84.26 37.22
C VAL A 221 10.67 83.86 35.75
N TYR A 222 9.77 84.32 34.88
CA TYR A 222 9.88 84.31 33.41
C TYR A 222 11.29 84.66 32.91
N LEU A 223 12.03 83.68 32.39
CA LEU A 223 13.14 83.91 31.48
C LEU A 223 12.81 83.36 30.10
N LYS A 224 12.52 84.30 29.21
CA LYS A 224 12.32 84.18 27.77
C LYS A 224 13.47 83.42 27.12
N ALA A 225 13.26 82.16 26.72
CA ALA A 225 14.19 81.42 25.89
C ALA A 225 13.91 81.68 24.39
N ALA A 226 14.94 82.07 23.67
CA ALA A 226 14.91 82.33 22.23
C ALA A 226 14.82 81.02 21.44
N VAL A 227 14.00 81.04 20.38
CA VAL A 227 13.88 79.98 19.38
C VAL A 227 15.24 79.71 18.75
N PHE A 228 15.81 78.53 19.02
CA PHE A 228 17.01 78.02 18.36
C PHE A 228 16.60 76.91 17.39
N THR A 229 16.60 77.23 16.10
CA THR A 229 16.34 76.30 15.00
C THR A 229 17.52 75.34 14.84
N LEU A 230 17.27 74.04 14.99
CA LEU A 230 18.26 72.99 14.71
C LEU A 230 18.43 72.79 13.19
N PRO A 231 19.66 72.55 12.69
CA PRO A 231 19.89 72.23 11.29
C PRO A 231 19.48 70.79 10.99
N ILE A 232 18.77 70.60 9.88
CA ILE A 232 18.49 69.31 9.26
C ILE A 232 19.79 68.75 8.67
N PRO A 233 20.28 67.56 9.07
CA PRO A 233 21.33 66.90 8.31
C PRO A 233 20.74 66.21 7.07
N ALA A 234 21.32 66.53 5.93
CA ALA A 234 21.10 65.84 4.68
C ALA A 234 21.96 64.57 4.57
N SER A 235 21.43 63.64 3.76
CA SER A 235 22.07 62.63 2.92
C SER A 235 22.47 61.26 3.50
N GLN A 236 21.75 60.25 2.99
CA GLN A 236 22.24 59.12 2.18
C GLN A 236 23.25 58.13 2.79
N ASP A 237 22.83 56.87 2.96
CA ASP A 237 23.26 55.72 2.12
C ASP A 237 23.01 54.39 2.87
N ALA A 238 22.02 53.62 2.40
CA ALA A 238 21.93 52.17 2.66
C ALA A 238 21.09 51.52 1.55
N VAL A 239 21.67 51.45 0.36
CA VAL A 239 21.30 50.48 -0.67
C VAL A 239 22.09 49.19 -0.40
N ALA A 240 21.42 48.05 -0.64
CA ALA A 240 21.96 46.70 -0.85
C ALA A 240 22.08 45.75 0.35
N ALA A 241 20.97 45.09 0.68
CA ALA A 241 20.94 43.65 0.95
C ALA A 241 19.49 43.09 0.93
N SER A 242 18.84 43.08 -0.24
CA SER A 242 17.67 42.23 -0.47
C SER A 242 18.03 41.18 -1.50
N GLY A 243 18.35 39.99 -0.99
CA GLY A 243 18.67 38.82 -1.78
C GLY A 243 17.42 38.16 -2.36
N LYS A 244 17.47 37.95 -3.68
CA LYS A 244 16.85 36.83 -4.43
C LYS A 244 15.43 36.43 -4.05
N LEU A 245 14.44 37.03 -4.72
CA LEU A 245 13.19 36.35 -5.01
C LEU A 245 13.30 35.65 -6.38
N ILE A 246 12.96 34.37 -6.38
CA ILE A 246 13.14 33.41 -7.46
C ILE A 246 12.09 33.67 -8.55
N ASP A 247 12.60 33.78 -9.77
CA ASP A 247 11.88 33.92 -11.03
C ASP A 247 11.14 32.61 -11.35
N LEU A 248 9.81 32.58 -11.20
CA LEU A 248 8.95 31.47 -11.59
C LEU A 248 8.64 31.58 -13.09
N LYS A 249 9.57 31.06 -13.89
CA LYS A 249 9.35 30.73 -15.30
C LYS A 249 8.23 29.69 -15.40
N HIS A 250 7.05 30.11 -15.87
CA HIS A 250 6.05 29.20 -16.42
C HIS A 250 6.62 28.52 -17.66
N SER A 251 6.95 27.23 -17.52
CA SER A 251 7.24 26.34 -18.64
C SER A 251 5.96 26.13 -19.46
N GLY A 252 6.06 26.46 -20.75
CA GLY A 252 5.01 26.33 -21.73
C GLY A 252 4.49 24.90 -21.90
N VAL A 253 3.20 24.84 -22.18
CA VAL A 253 2.48 23.72 -22.79
C VAL A 253 2.79 23.75 -24.30
N PRO A 254 3.32 22.68 -24.91
CA PRO A 254 3.35 22.57 -26.36
C PRO A 254 2.03 21.95 -26.84
N SER A 255 1.12 22.78 -27.36
CA SER A 255 0.04 22.30 -28.24
C SER A 255 0.49 22.49 -29.68
N ASN A 256 1.06 21.44 -30.28
CA ASN A 256 1.23 21.34 -31.72
C ASN A 256 0.19 20.36 -32.28
N SER A 257 -0.58 20.88 -33.22
CA SER A 257 -1.52 20.20 -34.10
C SER A 257 -0.84 19.15 -34.98
N SER A 258 -1.45 17.97 -35.08
CA SER A 258 -1.62 17.18 -36.31
C SER A 258 -2.81 16.25 -36.13
#